data_AF-A0A180GY78-F1
#
_entry.id   AF-A0A180GY78-F1
#
_cell.length_a   1.000
_cell.length_b   1.000
_cell.length_c   1.000
_cell.angle_alpha   90.00
_cell.angle_beta   90.00
_cell.angle_gamma   90.00
#
_symmetry.space_group_name_H-M   'P 1'
#
loop_
_entity.id
_entity.type
_entity.pdbx_description
1 polymer ?
#
loop_
_entity_poly.entity_id
_entity_poly.type
_entity_poly.pdbx_seq_one_letter_code
_entity_poly.pdbx_strand_id
1 'polypeptide(L)'
;MNCRNWAYISALLLAFVQLAYSSIGTQRITRIGKYLYDANGNRFYIKGVAFQATKLPITKRGGLNQADSIDPLADINACNQAIKNFKRLKINTIRVYSYDPEINHSACMNALEKSGIYVIADINPSLGVASWDVDMLTQSINRIDSLRSFPNLLAFNIGNEMITNIENLEAGPYIKARARDVKLYLKSVNSTALVSYASADGKKLPAELARFFSCHSSGPSAEIDLFGVNNYRWCGESNFESAYEELTLEFQGLSIPAFLSEFGCLNPGKNRGWGEVSALFSTLMSDVWSGGIAYNYYPTAQGYGLLDHSEGKLLRNKDFEILSERYQQVKPPNMPKLTSLAVPRQKYQTAFSCQVRKDASPIVISELLDTVCKALGNSIPPSGSVEGCASISSSPSKGTYGILSACSTTTRLNYAMTRYLINSGLDKKACDFSGNATYLNLIKMKSVAEVDKEVGRCFQINANKIPRSKAIAASQNAPAQISSNAYKNSISGARGKVGATSSAISSRSILAIVHHDILF
;
A
#
# COMPACT_ATOMS: atom_id res chain seq x y z
N MET A 1 56.91 31.77 2.07
CA MET A 1 55.63 31.43 1.41
C MET A 1 54.77 30.68 2.42
N ASN A 2 53.67 31.27 2.86
CA ASN A 2 52.98 30.90 4.09
C ASN A 2 52.06 29.69 3.94
N CYS A 3 52.31 28.61 4.71
CA CYS A 3 51.44 27.44 4.86
C CYS A 3 49.97 27.78 5.20
N ARG A 4 49.71 28.97 5.76
CA ARG A 4 48.35 29.46 6.03
C ARG A 4 47.51 29.59 4.75
N ASN A 5 48.09 30.05 3.64
CA ASN A 5 47.33 30.21 2.39
C ASN A 5 46.96 28.87 1.75
N TRP A 6 47.80 27.83 1.93
CA TRP A 6 47.49 26.49 1.44
C TRP A 6 46.29 25.87 2.18
N ALA A 7 46.22 26.03 3.50
CA ALA A 7 45.09 25.52 4.29
C ALA A 7 43.75 26.17 3.90
N TYR A 8 43.73 27.48 3.64
CA TYR A 8 42.52 28.17 3.19
C TYR A 8 42.10 27.76 1.78
N ILE A 9 43.06 27.61 0.86
CA ILE A 9 42.79 27.16 -0.52
C ILE A 9 42.29 25.72 -0.53
N SER A 10 42.88 24.82 0.28
CA SER A 10 42.43 23.43 0.41
C SER A 10 41.05 23.32 1.07
N ALA A 11 40.74 24.15 2.08
CA ALA A 11 39.42 24.18 2.71
C ALA A 11 38.33 24.72 1.76
N LEU A 12 38.66 25.74 0.97
CA LEU A 12 37.78 26.26 -0.09
C LEU A 12 37.54 25.21 -1.19
N LEU A 13 38.59 24.52 -1.65
CA LEU A 13 38.47 23.42 -2.63
C LEU A 13 37.63 22.26 -2.10
N LEU A 14 37.78 21.87 -0.82
CA LEU A 14 36.95 20.84 -0.19
C LEU A 14 35.49 21.29 -0.04
N ALA A 15 35.23 22.55 0.28
CA ALA A 15 33.88 23.11 0.32
C ALA A 15 33.24 23.17 -1.08
N PHE A 16 34.00 23.54 -2.12
CA PHE A 16 33.54 23.50 -3.51
C PHE A 16 33.32 22.06 -4.02
N VAL A 17 34.11 21.08 -3.57
CA VAL A 17 33.90 19.66 -3.90
C VAL A 17 32.68 19.08 -3.16
N GLN A 18 32.40 19.48 -1.91
CA GLN A 18 31.17 19.11 -1.21
C GLN A 18 29.92 19.77 -1.82
N LEU A 19 30.03 21.02 -2.30
CA LEU A 19 28.98 21.70 -3.07
C LEU A 19 28.80 21.12 -4.48
N ALA A 20 29.85 20.56 -5.09
CA ALA A 20 29.79 19.86 -6.37
C ALA A 20 29.27 18.42 -6.24
N TYR A 21 29.47 17.75 -5.10
CA TYR A 21 28.87 16.44 -4.79
C TYR A 21 27.45 16.53 -4.22
N SER A 22 26.90 17.73 -4.01
CA SER A 22 25.46 17.92 -3.87
C SER A 22 24.76 17.98 -5.25
N SER A 23 25.35 17.34 -6.27
CA SER A 23 24.77 17.22 -7.61
C SER A 23 23.49 16.37 -7.59
N ILE A 24 22.36 17.05 -7.49
CA ILE A 24 21.37 17.17 -8.59
C ILE A 24 20.83 15.83 -9.14
N GLY A 25 20.61 14.84 -8.26
CA GLY A 25 19.77 13.68 -8.57
C GLY A 25 18.47 13.75 -7.77
N THR A 26 17.36 13.30 -8.35
CA THR A 26 16.13 13.12 -7.56
C THR A 26 16.41 12.10 -6.45
N GLN A 27 16.06 12.42 -5.21
CA GLN A 27 16.35 11.56 -4.07
C GLN A 27 15.67 10.20 -4.24
N ARG A 28 16.32 9.12 -3.81
CA ARG A 28 15.64 7.83 -3.80
C ARG A 28 14.53 7.83 -2.75
N ILE A 29 13.31 7.49 -3.16
CA ILE A 29 12.22 7.23 -2.21
C ILE A 29 12.25 5.78 -1.77
N THR A 30 12.15 5.56 -0.47
CA THR A 30 12.19 4.22 0.14
C THR A 30 10.91 3.94 0.91
N ARG A 31 10.36 2.75 0.71
CA ARG A 31 9.27 2.21 1.53
C ARG A 31 9.84 1.66 2.85
N ILE A 32 9.28 2.10 3.97
CA ILE A 32 9.53 1.54 5.31
C ILE A 32 8.18 1.31 5.99
N GLY A 33 7.81 0.03 6.12
CA GLY A 33 6.47 -0.36 6.58
C GLY A 33 5.38 0.19 5.64
N LYS A 34 4.38 0.87 6.25
CA LYS A 34 3.26 1.51 5.54
C LYS A 34 3.53 2.94 5.06
N TYR A 35 4.79 3.39 5.08
CA TYR A 35 5.14 4.77 4.75
C TYR A 35 6.25 4.86 3.71
N LEU A 36 6.30 6.00 3.02
CA LEU A 36 7.36 6.38 2.10
C LEU A 36 8.24 7.46 2.71
N TYR A 37 9.54 7.40 2.45
CA TYR A 37 10.55 8.33 2.95
C TYR A 37 11.50 8.80 1.85
N ASP A 38 11.90 10.06 1.93
CA ASP A 38 13.03 10.60 1.18
C ASP A 38 14.37 10.16 1.78
N ALA A 39 15.48 10.51 1.11
CA ALA A 39 16.82 10.13 1.57
C ALA A 39 17.22 10.82 2.90
N ASN A 40 16.54 11.90 3.26
CA ASN A 40 16.71 12.62 4.52
C ASN A 40 15.87 12.02 5.66
N GLY A 41 15.07 10.99 5.39
CA GLY A 41 14.19 10.36 6.37
C GLY A 41 12.91 11.15 6.68
N ASN A 42 12.55 12.11 5.83
CA ASN A 42 11.25 12.78 5.90
C ASN A 42 10.19 11.95 5.19
N ARG A 43 8.95 12.04 5.68
CA ARG A 43 7.79 11.46 5.00
C ARG A 43 7.67 12.00 3.58
N PHE A 44 7.68 11.09 2.62
CA PHE A 44 7.32 11.38 1.24
C PHE A 44 5.82 11.15 1.06
N TYR A 45 5.11 12.20 0.65
CA TYR A 45 3.71 12.12 0.24
C TYR A 45 3.63 12.32 -1.27
N ILE A 46 2.94 11.41 -1.95
CA ILE A 46 2.59 11.51 -3.36
C ILE A 46 1.65 12.70 -3.49
N LYS A 47 2.11 13.76 -4.13
CA LYS A 47 1.32 14.93 -4.46
C LYS A 47 1.40 15.09 -5.96
N GLY A 48 0.45 14.49 -6.66
CA GLY A 48 0.59 14.29 -8.09
C GLY A 48 -0.62 14.57 -8.93
N VAL A 49 -0.41 14.38 -10.23
CA VAL A 49 -1.41 14.55 -11.29
C VAL A 49 -1.21 13.44 -12.32
N ALA A 50 -2.32 12.84 -12.78
CA ALA A 50 -2.29 11.90 -13.90
C ALA A 50 -1.83 12.64 -15.17
N PHE A 51 -0.90 12.05 -15.90
CA PHE A 51 -0.28 12.64 -17.08
C PHE A 51 -0.41 11.66 -18.24
N GLN A 52 -1.62 11.58 -18.82
CA GLN A 52 -1.87 10.81 -20.03
C GLN A 52 -2.65 11.65 -21.04
N ALA A 53 -2.11 11.76 -22.25
CA ALA A 53 -2.79 12.38 -23.38
C ALA A 53 -3.55 11.33 -24.20
N THR A 54 -4.63 11.75 -24.85
CA THR A 54 -5.47 10.92 -25.71
C THR A 54 -5.57 11.50 -27.11
N LYS A 55 -5.65 10.65 -28.13
CA LYS A 55 -6.01 11.06 -29.50
C LYS A 55 -7.44 11.60 -29.50
N LEU A 56 -7.64 12.75 -30.14
CA LEU A 56 -8.96 13.34 -30.37
C LEU A 56 -9.34 13.21 -31.86
N PRO A 57 -10.62 13.01 -32.20
CA PRO A 57 -11.75 12.80 -31.29
C PRO A 57 -11.79 11.36 -30.74
N ILE A 58 -12.17 11.22 -29.45
CA ILE A 58 -12.30 9.92 -28.79
C ILE A 58 -13.50 9.18 -29.39
N THR A 59 -13.26 8.03 -30.03
CA THR A 59 -14.33 7.29 -30.74
C THR A 59 -15.17 6.39 -29.84
N LYS A 60 -14.82 6.21 -28.55
CA LYS A 60 -15.58 5.36 -27.60
C LYS A 60 -15.61 5.90 -26.17
N ARG A 61 -16.77 5.78 -25.50
CA ARG A 61 -16.95 6.10 -24.07
C ARG A 61 -16.51 4.91 -23.21
N GLY A 62 -15.51 5.10 -22.34
CA GLY A 62 -15.13 4.15 -21.30
C GLY A 62 -13.65 3.79 -21.34
N GLY A 63 -12.89 4.22 -20.32
CA GLY A 63 -11.46 3.91 -20.16
C GLY A 63 -10.55 4.49 -21.24
N LEU A 64 -9.27 4.69 -20.91
CA LEU A 64 -8.25 4.96 -21.91
C LEU A 64 -7.85 3.63 -22.53
N ASN A 65 -8.32 3.34 -23.75
CA ASN A 65 -7.74 2.24 -24.53
C ASN A 65 -6.31 2.61 -24.91
N GLN A 66 -5.38 1.64 -24.83
CA GLN A 66 -3.96 1.85 -25.15
C GLN A 66 -3.77 2.37 -26.59
N ALA A 67 -4.62 1.95 -27.54
CA ALA A 67 -4.58 2.40 -28.93
C ALA A 67 -4.88 3.90 -29.14
N ASP A 68 -5.67 4.49 -28.23
CA ASP A 68 -6.08 5.89 -28.25
C ASP A 68 -5.18 6.77 -27.37
N SER A 69 -4.23 6.17 -26.65
CA SER A 69 -3.31 6.88 -25.77
C SER A 69 -2.11 7.40 -26.56
N ILE A 70 -1.68 8.62 -26.23
CA ILE A 70 -0.44 9.22 -26.74
C ILE A 70 0.59 9.14 -25.63
N ASP A 71 1.79 8.62 -25.95
CA ASP A 71 2.93 8.62 -25.02
C ASP A 71 3.31 10.06 -24.65
N PRO A 72 3.06 10.49 -23.41
CA PRO A 72 3.28 11.86 -23.00
C PRO A 72 4.75 12.11 -22.59
N LEU A 73 5.57 11.06 -22.55
CA LEU A 73 7.01 11.12 -22.25
C LEU A 73 7.87 11.20 -23.53
N ALA A 74 7.29 10.94 -24.69
CA ALA A 74 8.00 10.91 -25.97
C ALA A 74 8.36 12.31 -26.53
N ASP A 75 7.54 13.33 -26.26
CA ASP A 75 7.75 14.70 -26.77
C ASP A 75 8.31 15.63 -25.68
N ILE A 76 9.59 16.00 -25.83
CA ILE A 76 10.28 16.90 -24.91
C ILE A 76 9.67 18.32 -24.85
N ASN A 77 9.10 18.82 -25.94
CA ASN A 77 8.50 20.16 -25.95
C ASN A 77 7.19 20.18 -25.15
N ALA A 78 6.33 19.18 -25.39
CA ALA A 78 5.12 18.97 -24.60
C ALA A 78 5.46 18.73 -23.12
N CYS A 79 6.45 17.88 -22.85
CA CYS A 79 6.93 17.57 -21.50
C CYS A 79 7.47 18.82 -20.78
N ASN A 80 8.30 19.64 -21.43
CA ASN A 80 8.80 20.90 -20.85
C ASN A 80 7.68 21.90 -20.55
N GLN A 81 6.66 21.98 -21.40
CA GLN A 81 5.50 22.81 -21.13
C GLN A 81 4.70 22.29 -19.94
N ALA A 82 4.52 20.98 -19.83
CA ALA A 82 3.89 20.35 -18.68
C ALA A 82 4.67 20.57 -17.38
N ILE A 83 6.00 20.47 -17.41
CA ILE A 83 6.87 20.73 -16.25
C ILE A 83 6.70 22.15 -15.69
N LYS A 84 6.50 23.17 -16.54
CA LYS A 84 6.21 24.54 -16.06
C LYS A 84 4.91 24.58 -15.24
N ASN A 85 3.90 23.85 -15.69
CA ASN A 85 2.62 23.72 -15.01
C ASN A 85 2.75 22.89 -13.73
N PHE A 86 3.51 21.79 -13.75
CA PHE A 86 3.78 20.96 -12.57
C PHE A 86 4.49 21.74 -11.46
N LYS A 87 5.46 22.60 -11.82
CA LYS A 87 6.12 23.52 -10.88
C LYS A 87 5.13 24.50 -10.26
N ARG A 88 4.19 25.05 -11.05
CA ARG A 88 3.13 25.93 -10.53
C ARG A 88 2.18 25.20 -9.56
N LEU A 89 1.80 23.96 -9.87
CA LEU A 89 1.01 23.10 -8.99
C LEU A 89 1.79 22.65 -7.73
N LYS A 90 3.13 22.79 -7.74
CA LYS A 90 4.05 22.23 -6.73
C LYS A 90 3.83 20.73 -6.51
N ILE A 91 3.64 19.98 -7.60
CA ILE A 91 3.55 18.52 -7.54
C ILE A 91 4.93 17.89 -7.54
N ASN A 92 5.01 16.67 -7.00
CA ASN A 92 6.23 15.87 -6.99
C ASN A 92 6.04 14.53 -7.70
N THR A 93 4.86 14.17 -8.19
CA THR A 93 4.65 12.86 -8.84
C THR A 93 3.69 13.00 -10.02
N ILE A 94 3.96 12.27 -11.10
CA ILE A 94 3.01 12.03 -12.18
C ILE A 94 2.71 10.53 -12.30
N ARG A 95 1.50 10.20 -12.76
CA ARG A 95 1.15 8.83 -13.17
C ARG A 95 0.95 8.78 -14.68
N VAL A 96 1.66 7.88 -15.35
CA VAL A 96 1.57 7.64 -16.79
C VAL A 96 0.99 6.25 -17.02
N TYR A 97 -0.08 6.18 -17.81
CA TYR A 97 -0.88 4.96 -18.01
C TYR A 97 -0.40 4.15 -19.22
N SER A 98 0.17 4.81 -20.20
CA SER A 98 0.66 4.22 -21.44
C SER A 98 1.82 5.04 -22.02
N TYR A 99 2.84 4.33 -22.43
CA TYR A 99 4.04 4.83 -23.12
C TYR A 99 4.56 3.74 -24.06
N ASP A 100 5.32 4.14 -25.07
CA ASP A 100 5.89 3.26 -26.07
C ASP A 100 7.32 2.86 -25.65
N PRO A 101 7.58 1.58 -25.29
CA PRO A 101 8.89 1.15 -24.81
C PRO A 101 10.00 1.25 -25.86
N GLU A 102 9.66 1.40 -27.15
CA GLU A 102 10.64 1.53 -28.23
C GLU A 102 11.14 2.98 -28.40
N ILE A 103 10.49 3.95 -27.74
CA ILE A 103 10.89 5.36 -27.79
C ILE A 103 11.90 5.66 -26.68
N ASN A 104 12.91 6.48 -26.98
CA ASN A 104 13.85 6.97 -25.98
C ASN A 104 13.24 8.11 -25.14
N HIS A 105 12.85 7.82 -23.90
CA HIS A 105 12.27 8.81 -22.97
C HIS A 105 13.29 9.66 -22.20
N SER A 106 14.60 9.52 -22.46
CA SER A 106 15.65 10.16 -21.67
C SER A 106 15.48 11.67 -21.55
N ALA A 107 15.07 12.35 -22.62
CA ALA A 107 14.90 13.80 -22.61
C ALA A 107 13.84 14.24 -21.59
N CYS A 108 12.65 13.64 -21.62
CA CYS A 108 11.56 14.01 -20.72
C CYS A 108 11.82 13.51 -19.28
N MET A 109 12.25 12.26 -19.12
CA MET A 109 12.52 11.68 -17.80
C MET A 109 13.60 12.47 -17.04
N ASN A 110 14.70 12.86 -17.72
CA ASN A 110 15.74 13.70 -17.11
C ASN A 110 15.24 15.12 -16.80
N ALA A 111 14.31 15.68 -17.59
CA ALA A 111 13.71 16.99 -17.33
C ALA A 111 12.77 16.96 -16.11
N LEU A 112 12.00 15.87 -15.96
CA LEU A 112 11.18 15.58 -14.78
C LEU A 112 12.06 15.41 -13.54
N GLU A 113 13.13 14.62 -13.65
CA GLU A 113 14.09 14.40 -12.56
C GLU A 113 14.73 15.72 -12.09
N LYS A 114 15.23 16.55 -13.02
CA LYS A 114 15.78 17.88 -12.70
C LYS A 114 14.77 18.81 -12.03
N SER A 115 13.47 18.51 -12.17
CA SER A 115 12.38 19.27 -11.55
C SER A 115 11.86 18.62 -10.27
N GLY A 116 12.47 17.52 -9.80
CA GLY A 116 12.07 16.79 -8.60
C GLY A 116 10.73 16.06 -8.76
N ILE A 117 10.36 15.68 -9.98
CA ILE A 117 9.10 15.01 -10.30
C ILE A 117 9.36 13.52 -10.52
N TYR A 118 8.73 12.70 -9.69
CA TYR A 118 8.74 11.26 -9.78
C TYR A 118 7.68 10.73 -10.74
N VAL A 119 7.88 9.52 -11.26
CA VAL A 119 6.96 8.86 -12.18
C VAL A 119 6.46 7.54 -11.59
N ILE A 120 5.14 7.36 -11.61
CA ILE A 120 4.49 6.05 -11.50
C ILE A 120 4.08 5.65 -12.90
N ALA A 121 4.62 4.54 -13.42
CA ALA A 121 4.41 4.11 -14.80
C ALA A 121 3.63 2.79 -14.83
N ASP A 122 2.46 2.77 -15.46
CA ASP A 122 1.68 1.55 -15.64
C ASP A 122 2.34 0.65 -16.71
N ILE A 123 2.49 -0.64 -16.40
CA ILE A 123 3.11 -1.64 -17.29
C ILE A 123 2.12 -2.73 -17.71
N ASN A 124 0.83 -2.38 -17.75
CA ASN A 124 -0.26 -3.32 -18.04
C ASN A 124 -0.08 -3.97 -19.43
N PRO A 125 0.06 -5.32 -19.49
CA PRO A 125 0.07 -6.02 -20.75
C PRO A 125 -1.30 -5.89 -21.41
N SER A 126 -1.33 -6.00 -22.73
CA SER A 126 -2.56 -5.79 -23.51
C SER A 126 -3.53 -7.00 -23.46
N LEU A 127 -3.11 -8.10 -22.84
CA LEU A 127 -3.82 -9.38 -22.75
C LEU A 127 -4.63 -9.52 -21.44
N GLY A 128 -5.58 -10.46 -21.43
CA GLY A 128 -6.66 -10.57 -20.44
C GLY A 128 -6.25 -10.61 -18.95
N VAL A 129 -7.18 -10.22 -18.09
CA VAL A 129 -6.96 -10.03 -16.64
C VAL A 129 -6.86 -11.33 -15.82
N ALA A 130 -7.26 -12.46 -16.40
CA ALA A 130 -7.27 -13.79 -15.77
C ALA A 130 -6.19 -14.73 -16.33
N SER A 131 -5.08 -14.18 -16.81
CA SER A 131 -3.91 -14.93 -17.28
C SER A 131 -2.62 -14.21 -16.91
N TRP A 132 -1.53 -14.98 -16.79
CA TRP A 132 -0.18 -14.46 -16.66
C TRP A 132 0.79 -15.44 -17.31
N ASP A 133 1.18 -15.14 -18.54
CA ASP A 133 2.05 -15.98 -19.37
C ASP A 133 3.38 -15.27 -19.71
N VAL A 134 4.21 -15.96 -20.49
CA VAL A 134 5.55 -15.49 -20.88
C VAL A 134 5.47 -14.26 -21.80
N ASP A 135 4.44 -14.14 -22.64
CA ASP A 135 4.28 -12.99 -23.53
C ASP A 135 3.91 -11.74 -22.73
N MET A 136 3.00 -11.88 -21.75
CA MET A 136 2.63 -10.81 -20.83
C MET A 136 3.81 -10.38 -19.94
N LEU A 137 4.63 -11.34 -19.49
CA LEU A 137 5.87 -11.05 -18.76
C LEU A 137 6.87 -10.31 -19.65
N THR A 138 7.08 -10.77 -20.89
CA THR A 138 8.00 -10.14 -21.85
C THR A 138 7.57 -8.70 -22.16
N GLN A 139 6.29 -8.47 -22.42
CA GLN A 139 5.74 -7.13 -22.61
C GLN A 139 5.92 -6.22 -21.39
N SER A 140 5.84 -6.78 -20.18
CA SER A 140 6.09 -6.03 -18.94
C SER A 140 7.58 -5.71 -18.79
N ILE A 141 8.46 -6.65 -19.11
CA ILE A 141 9.93 -6.47 -19.08
C ILE A 141 10.38 -5.38 -20.05
N ASN A 142 9.89 -5.38 -21.30
CA ASN A 142 10.26 -4.36 -22.29
C ASN A 142 9.90 -2.95 -21.80
N ARG A 143 8.71 -2.79 -21.21
CA ARG A 143 8.27 -1.55 -20.58
C ARG A 143 9.15 -1.17 -19.38
N ILE A 144 9.46 -2.13 -18.51
CA ILE A 144 10.39 -1.91 -17.39
C ILE A 144 11.76 -1.43 -17.90
N ASP A 145 12.33 -2.08 -18.90
CA ASP A 145 13.66 -1.76 -19.41
C ASP A 145 13.77 -0.35 -20.00
N SER A 146 12.70 0.14 -20.62
CA SER A 146 12.67 1.50 -21.18
C SER A 146 12.75 2.61 -20.12
N LEU A 147 12.34 2.34 -18.86
CA LEU A 147 12.25 3.37 -17.81
C LEU A 147 13.06 3.06 -16.52
N ARG A 148 13.52 1.83 -16.30
CA ARG A 148 14.09 1.41 -15.00
C ARG A 148 15.38 2.11 -14.59
N SER A 149 16.08 2.73 -15.54
CA SER A 149 17.37 3.41 -15.30
C SER A 149 17.19 4.81 -14.71
N PHE A 150 15.99 5.39 -14.74
CA PHE A 150 15.75 6.75 -14.28
C PHE A 150 15.56 6.82 -12.75
N PRO A 151 16.34 7.63 -12.02
CA PRO A 151 16.27 7.71 -10.55
C PRO A 151 14.93 8.21 -10.00
N ASN A 152 14.21 9.02 -10.80
CA ASN A 152 12.88 9.53 -10.45
C ASN A 152 11.75 8.55 -10.76
N LEU A 153 12.03 7.32 -11.22
CA LEU A 153 11.02 6.30 -11.32
C LEU A 153 10.66 5.78 -9.91
N LEU A 154 9.47 6.17 -9.42
CA LEU A 154 8.99 5.79 -8.09
C LEU A 154 8.46 4.36 -8.09
N ALA A 155 7.60 4.02 -9.04
CA ALA A 155 6.95 2.72 -9.08
C ALA A 155 6.52 2.31 -10.48
N PHE A 156 6.50 0.99 -10.71
CA PHE A 156 5.75 0.39 -11.81
C PHE A 156 4.39 -0.10 -11.31
N ASN A 157 3.32 0.37 -11.93
CA ASN A 157 1.97 -0.09 -11.62
C ASN A 157 1.61 -1.32 -12.47
N ILE A 158 1.38 -2.45 -11.81
CA ILE A 158 1.17 -3.77 -12.41
C ILE A 158 -0.30 -4.15 -12.55
N GLY A 159 -1.22 -3.19 -12.49
CA GLY A 159 -2.64 -3.44 -12.64
C GLY A 159 -3.46 -2.22 -12.34
N ASN A 160 -4.45 -1.95 -13.16
CA ASN A 160 -5.42 -0.88 -12.93
C ASN A 160 -6.82 -1.47 -13.06
N GLU A 161 -7.54 -1.53 -11.94
CA GLU A 161 -8.96 -1.96 -11.87
C GLU A 161 -9.21 -3.33 -12.53
N MET A 162 -8.25 -4.24 -12.41
CA MET A 162 -8.39 -5.60 -12.96
C MET A 162 -9.42 -6.43 -12.17
N ILE A 163 -9.64 -6.07 -10.91
CA ILE A 163 -10.71 -6.57 -10.06
C ILE A 163 -11.58 -5.37 -9.70
N THR A 164 -12.85 -5.44 -10.06
CA THR A 164 -13.83 -4.35 -9.84
C THR A 164 -15.03 -4.81 -9.03
N ASN A 165 -15.25 -6.12 -8.95
CA ASN A 165 -16.35 -6.72 -8.22
C ASN A 165 -15.96 -8.12 -7.73
N ILE A 166 -16.88 -8.80 -7.04
CA ILE A 166 -16.66 -10.15 -6.52
C ILE A 166 -16.65 -11.23 -7.61
N GLU A 167 -17.15 -10.92 -8.81
CA GLU A 167 -17.31 -11.87 -9.91
C GLU A 167 -15.99 -12.10 -10.67
N ASN A 168 -15.02 -11.20 -10.53
CA ASN A 168 -13.70 -11.28 -11.18
C ASN A 168 -12.52 -11.46 -10.20
N LEU A 169 -12.77 -12.02 -9.00
CA LEU A 169 -11.74 -12.26 -7.98
C LEU A 169 -10.66 -13.27 -8.42
N GLU A 170 -10.95 -14.11 -9.41
CA GLU A 170 -10.01 -15.08 -10.00
C GLU A 170 -8.79 -14.42 -10.65
N ALA A 171 -8.85 -13.13 -10.98
CA ALA A 171 -7.69 -12.35 -11.41
C ALA A 171 -6.64 -12.16 -10.29
N GLY A 172 -7.02 -12.29 -9.02
CA GLY A 172 -6.17 -12.02 -7.86
C GLY A 172 -4.86 -12.81 -7.85
N PRO A 173 -4.89 -14.16 -7.94
CA PRO A 173 -3.68 -14.97 -8.05
C PRO A 173 -2.74 -14.58 -9.20
N TYR A 174 -3.28 -14.22 -10.37
CA TYR A 174 -2.49 -13.77 -11.52
C TYR A 174 -1.81 -12.43 -11.26
N ILE A 175 -2.49 -11.49 -10.59
CA ILE A 175 -1.91 -10.21 -10.17
C ILE A 175 -0.77 -10.43 -9.16
N LYS A 176 -0.90 -11.40 -8.23
CA LYS A 176 0.19 -11.77 -7.32
C LYS A 176 1.38 -12.43 -8.04
N ALA A 177 1.11 -13.29 -9.02
CA ALA A 177 2.17 -13.87 -9.86
C ALA A 177 2.93 -12.79 -10.63
N ARG A 178 2.20 -11.83 -11.21
CA ARG A 178 2.77 -10.65 -11.86
C ARG A 178 3.63 -9.82 -10.90
N ALA A 179 3.16 -9.56 -9.68
CA ALA A 179 3.94 -8.87 -8.66
C ALA A 179 5.25 -9.61 -8.35
N ARG A 180 5.18 -10.93 -8.12
CA ARG A 180 6.34 -11.78 -7.87
C ARG A 180 7.38 -11.67 -8.99
N ASP A 181 6.96 -11.86 -10.23
CA ASP A 181 7.86 -11.96 -11.37
C ASP A 181 8.47 -10.61 -11.74
N VAL A 182 7.67 -9.53 -11.69
CA VAL A 182 8.19 -8.15 -11.85
C VAL A 182 9.19 -7.82 -10.76
N LYS A 183 8.93 -8.15 -9.49
CA LYS A 183 9.89 -7.88 -8.40
C LYS A 183 11.17 -8.70 -8.54
N LEU A 184 11.08 -9.95 -8.97
CA LEU A 184 12.25 -10.78 -9.27
C LEU A 184 13.09 -10.18 -10.40
N TYR A 185 12.45 -9.69 -11.46
CA TYR A 185 13.14 -9.01 -12.56
C TYR A 185 13.78 -7.69 -12.12
N LEU A 186 13.06 -6.82 -11.43
CA LEU A 186 13.60 -5.56 -10.91
C LEU A 186 14.83 -5.80 -10.02
N LYS A 187 14.80 -6.87 -9.21
CA LYS A 187 15.95 -7.29 -8.40
C LYS A 187 17.12 -7.78 -9.25
N SER A 188 16.90 -8.56 -10.30
CA SER A 188 18.00 -9.07 -11.15
C SER A 188 18.72 -7.96 -11.91
N VAL A 189 18.01 -6.86 -12.20
CA VAL A 189 18.55 -5.69 -12.90
C VAL A 189 18.92 -4.51 -11.98
N ASN A 190 18.99 -4.74 -10.66
CA ASN A 190 19.32 -3.75 -9.63
C ASN A 190 18.43 -2.48 -9.65
N SER A 191 17.20 -2.59 -10.12
CA SER A 191 16.24 -1.48 -10.06
C SER A 191 15.67 -1.34 -8.64
N THR A 192 15.42 -0.09 -8.25
CA THR A 192 14.86 0.26 -6.94
C THR A 192 13.39 0.67 -7.00
N ALA A 193 12.79 0.64 -8.19
CA ALA A 193 11.39 0.98 -8.39
C ALA A 193 10.47 0.07 -7.55
N LEU A 194 9.44 0.66 -6.95
CA LEU A 194 8.44 -0.07 -6.19
C LEU A 194 7.44 -0.73 -7.15
N VAL A 195 6.77 -1.79 -6.70
CA VAL A 195 5.68 -2.43 -7.45
C VAL A 195 4.33 -2.01 -6.87
N SER A 196 3.49 -1.38 -7.67
CA SER A 196 2.18 -0.85 -7.27
C SER A 196 1.03 -1.60 -7.93
N TYR A 197 -0.14 -1.62 -7.31
CA TYR A 197 -1.42 -1.98 -7.94
C TYR A 197 -2.45 -0.88 -7.67
N ALA A 198 -3.22 -0.48 -8.69
CA ALA A 198 -4.31 0.49 -8.57
C ALA A 198 -5.67 -0.23 -8.64
N SER A 199 -6.45 -0.17 -7.56
CA SER A 199 -7.78 -0.76 -7.45
C SER A 199 -8.86 0.24 -7.82
N ALA A 200 -9.97 -0.27 -8.36
CA ALA A 200 -11.21 0.48 -8.39
C ALA A 200 -11.70 0.73 -6.97
N ASP A 201 -12.49 1.78 -6.78
CA ASP A 201 -13.24 1.99 -5.55
C ASP A 201 -14.46 1.06 -5.46
N GLY A 202 -14.87 0.74 -4.24
CA GLY A 202 -16.00 -0.10 -3.91
C GLY A 202 -16.13 -0.23 -2.39
N LYS A 203 -17.32 -0.56 -1.88
CA LYS A 203 -17.49 -0.77 -0.43
C LYS A 203 -16.72 -2.03 0.00
N LYS A 204 -15.80 -1.89 0.97
CA LYS A 204 -14.91 -2.92 1.57
C LYS A 204 -13.94 -3.66 0.64
N LEU A 205 -14.31 -3.93 -0.61
CA LEU A 205 -13.50 -4.69 -1.56
C LEU A 205 -12.07 -4.17 -1.73
N PRO A 206 -11.81 -2.85 -1.86
CA PRO A 206 -10.43 -2.36 -2.06
C PRO A 206 -9.53 -2.65 -0.86
N ALA A 207 -10.05 -2.57 0.37
CA ALA A 207 -9.27 -2.85 1.57
C ALA A 207 -9.01 -4.35 1.77
N GLU A 208 -9.92 -5.22 1.32
CA GLU A 208 -9.70 -6.67 1.29
C GLU A 208 -8.65 -7.05 0.24
N LEU A 209 -8.73 -6.46 -0.97
CA LEU A 209 -7.72 -6.62 -2.01
C LEU A 209 -6.34 -6.12 -1.55
N ALA A 210 -6.28 -4.99 -0.86
CA ALA A 210 -5.03 -4.47 -0.30
C ALA A 210 -4.39 -5.46 0.67
N ARG A 211 -5.17 -6.10 1.54
CA ARG A 211 -4.69 -7.16 2.45
C ARG A 211 -4.28 -8.41 1.70
N PHE A 212 -5.01 -8.81 0.67
CA PHE A 212 -4.68 -9.96 -0.16
C PHE A 212 -3.35 -9.78 -0.94
N PHE A 213 -3.15 -8.60 -1.54
CA PHE A 213 -1.92 -8.29 -2.28
C PHE A 213 -0.73 -7.93 -1.39
N SER A 214 -0.94 -7.65 -0.10
CA SER A 214 0.13 -7.44 0.88
C SER A 214 0.39 -8.64 1.79
N CYS A 215 -0.37 -9.73 1.68
CA CYS A 215 -0.16 -10.90 2.52
C CYS A 215 1.06 -11.71 2.05
N HIS A 216 1.86 -12.12 3.03
CA HIS A 216 3.05 -12.94 2.82
C HIS A 216 2.68 -14.34 2.36
N SER A 217 3.38 -14.82 1.33
CA SER A 217 3.39 -16.21 0.91
C SER A 217 4.75 -16.83 1.23
N SER A 218 4.78 -18.11 1.62
CA SER A 218 6.01 -18.88 1.69
C SER A 218 6.66 -18.94 0.29
N GLY A 219 7.78 -18.22 0.09
CA GLY A 219 8.50 -18.16 -1.20
C GLY A 219 8.98 -16.74 -1.58
N PRO A 220 9.33 -16.50 -2.86
CA PRO A 220 9.63 -15.16 -3.36
C PRO A 220 8.47 -14.19 -3.11
N SER A 221 8.78 -12.94 -2.75
CA SER A 221 7.78 -11.93 -2.39
C SER A 221 6.80 -11.66 -3.54
N ALA A 222 5.58 -12.20 -3.42
CA ALA A 222 4.43 -11.86 -4.25
C ALA A 222 3.63 -10.66 -3.69
N GLU A 223 4.13 -10.03 -2.63
CA GLU A 223 3.55 -8.82 -2.05
C GLU A 223 3.84 -7.61 -2.92
N ILE A 224 2.83 -6.79 -3.16
CA ILE A 224 3.04 -5.46 -3.75
C ILE A 224 3.68 -4.50 -2.73
N ASP A 225 4.31 -3.45 -3.23
CA ASP A 225 4.94 -2.42 -2.39
C ASP A 225 4.05 -1.22 -2.14
N LEU A 226 3.08 -0.92 -3.02
CA LEU A 226 2.17 0.21 -2.93
C LEU A 226 0.76 -0.22 -3.34
N PHE A 227 -0.27 0.25 -2.62
CA PHE A 227 -1.66 0.03 -3.02
C PHE A 227 -2.35 1.36 -3.33
N GLY A 228 -2.81 1.52 -4.58
CA GLY A 228 -3.57 2.65 -5.05
C GLY A 228 -5.07 2.38 -5.02
N VAL A 229 -5.87 3.39 -4.70
CA VAL A 229 -7.33 3.39 -4.92
C VAL A 229 -7.70 4.51 -5.87
N ASN A 230 -8.37 4.20 -6.98
CA ASN A 230 -8.98 5.20 -7.85
C ASN A 230 -10.28 5.68 -7.18
N ASN A 231 -10.21 6.77 -6.43
CA ASN A 231 -11.30 7.17 -5.54
C ASN A 231 -11.95 8.51 -5.92
N TYR A 232 -13.26 8.46 -6.16
CA TYR A 232 -14.06 9.62 -6.57
C TYR A 232 -15.19 9.93 -5.59
N ARG A 233 -15.10 9.50 -4.32
CA ARG A 233 -16.18 9.69 -3.32
C ARG A 233 -16.41 11.14 -2.91
N TRP A 234 -15.39 11.99 -3.01
CA TRP A 234 -15.49 13.41 -2.67
C TRP A 234 -15.92 14.23 -3.87
N CYS A 235 -17.19 14.67 -3.90
CA CYS A 235 -17.74 15.51 -4.96
C CYS A 235 -18.24 16.85 -4.39
N GLY A 236 -17.79 17.97 -4.98
CA GLY A 236 -18.25 19.31 -4.60
C GLY A 236 -17.88 19.71 -3.17
N GLU A 237 -18.79 20.41 -2.50
CA GLU A 237 -18.65 20.80 -1.10
C GLU A 237 -18.97 19.58 -0.21
N SER A 238 -17.96 18.75 0.04
CA SER A 238 -18.00 17.57 0.91
C SER A 238 -17.07 17.76 2.11
N ASN A 239 -17.01 16.79 3.03
CA ASN A 239 -16.09 16.75 4.16
C ASN A 239 -15.48 15.35 4.35
N PHE A 240 -14.58 15.22 5.34
CA PHE A 240 -13.88 13.98 5.62
C PHE A 240 -14.85 12.87 6.05
N GLU A 241 -15.77 13.19 6.94
CA GLU A 241 -16.75 12.26 7.52
C GLU A 241 -17.62 11.64 6.43
N SER A 242 -18.12 12.45 5.49
CA SER A 242 -19.00 11.97 4.41
C SER A 242 -18.27 11.23 3.29
N ALA A 243 -17.03 11.60 2.97
CA ALA A 243 -16.32 11.05 1.81
C ALA A 243 -15.30 9.96 2.15
N TYR A 244 -14.52 10.14 3.22
CA TYR A 244 -13.25 9.43 3.42
C TYR A 244 -13.08 8.75 4.78
N GLU A 245 -13.93 9.01 5.77
CA GLU A 245 -13.80 8.39 7.09
C GLU A 245 -13.90 6.85 7.00
N GLU A 246 -14.98 6.33 6.41
CA GLU A 246 -15.18 4.88 6.25
C GLU A 246 -14.01 4.23 5.49
N LEU A 247 -13.61 4.83 4.36
CA LEU A 247 -12.48 4.36 3.56
C LEU A 247 -11.16 4.36 4.37
N THR A 248 -10.91 5.41 5.14
CA THR A 248 -9.70 5.52 5.96
C THR A 248 -9.68 4.49 7.07
N LEU A 249 -10.83 4.22 7.70
CA LEU A 249 -10.98 3.16 8.70
C LEU A 249 -10.77 1.76 8.10
N GLU A 250 -11.32 1.48 6.92
CA GLU A 250 -11.14 0.20 6.23
C GLU A 250 -9.67 -0.12 5.93
N PHE A 251 -8.85 0.90 5.65
CA PHE A 251 -7.42 0.77 5.36
C PHE A 251 -6.51 0.82 6.60
N GLN A 252 -7.06 1.02 7.81
CA GLN A 252 -6.27 0.93 9.03
C GLN A 252 -5.65 -0.47 9.17
N GLY A 253 -4.40 -0.48 9.65
CA GLY A 253 -3.62 -1.70 9.85
C GLY A 253 -2.95 -2.28 8.60
N LEU A 254 -3.09 -1.64 7.42
CA LEU A 254 -2.36 -2.07 6.23
C LEU A 254 -0.83 -1.96 6.46
N SER A 255 -0.08 -2.97 6.00
CA SER A 255 1.38 -3.09 6.19
C SER A 255 2.21 -2.40 5.10
N ILE A 256 1.54 -1.88 4.07
CA ILE A 256 2.13 -1.22 2.91
C ILE A 256 1.53 0.19 2.75
N PRO A 257 2.23 1.14 2.12
CA PRO A 257 1.67 2.45 1.86
C PRO A 257 0.47 2.36 0.92
N ALA A 258 -0.64 2.98 1.33
CA ALA A 258 -1.80 3.23 0.49
C ALA A 258 -1.76 4.67 -0.04
N PHE A 259 -2.31 4.92 -1.23
CA PHE A 259 -2.49 6.26 -1.80
C PHE A 259 -3.75 6.32 -2.67
N LEU A 260 -4.29 7.52 -2.92
CA LEU A 260 -5.34 7.69 -3.92
C LEU A 260 -4.68 7.72 -5.31
N SER A 261 -4.71 6.62 -6.04
CA SER A 261 -4.09 6.52 -7.36
C SER A 261 -4.79 7.35 -8.42
N GLU A 262 -6.04 7.75 -8.15
CA GLU A 262 -6.79 8.81 -8.79
C GLU A 262 -7.72 9.48 -7.76
N PHE A 263 -7.92 10.80 -7.89
CA PHE A 263 -9.01 11.52 -7.23
C PHE A 263 -9.43 12.76 -8.03
N GLY A 264 -10.57 13.36 -7.65
CA GLY A 264 -11.07 14.62 -8.22
C GLY A 264 -12.40 14.48 -8.94
N CYS A 265 -13.44 14.06 -8.23
CA CYS A 265 -14.79 13.86 -8.77
C CYS A 265 -15.31 15.05 -9.58
N LEU A 266 -15.93 14.77 -10.73
CA LEU A 266 -16.61 15.78 -11.52
C LEU A 266 -18.01 16.07 -10.98
N ASN A 267 -18.38 17.35 -11.00
CA ASN A 267 -19.75 17.80 -10.90
C ASN A 267 -20.14 18.46 -12.22
N PRO A 268 -21.01 17.85 -13.04
CA PRO A 268 -21.40 18.41 -14.33
C PRO A 268 -21.78 19.89 -14.24
N GLY A 269 -21.17 20.72 -15.09
CA GLY A 269 -21.41 22.17 -15.15
C GLY A 269 -20.74 22.99 -14.04
N LYS A 270 -19.92 22.38 -13.17
CA LYS A 270 -19.18 23.08 -12.11
C LYS A 270 -17.70 22.72 -12.13
N ASN A 271 -16.86 23.71 -11.85
CA ASN A 271 -15.44 23.49 -11.61
C ASN A 271 -15.24 22.66 -10.34
N ARG A 272 -14.15 21.90 -10.28
CA ARG A 272 -13.78 21.10 -9.11
C ARG A 272 -13.18 21.99 -8.02
N GLY A 273 -13.73 21.87 -6.81
CA GLY A 273 -13.31 22.65 -5.63
C GLY A 273 -12.05 22.13 -4.94
N TRP A 274 -11.67 20.87 -5.21
CA TRP A 274 -10.49 20.18 -4.67
C TRP A 274 -10.39 20.21 -3.13
N GLY A 275 -11.54 20.20 -2.44
CA GLY A 275 -11.60 20.22 -0.97
C GLY A 275 -10.91 19.00 -0.34
N GLU A 276 -10.98 17.86 -1.02
CA GLU A 276 -10.34 16.59 -0.65
C GLU A 276 -8.83 16.70 -0.45
N VAL A 277 -8.16 17.62 -1.15
CA VAL A 277 -6.72 17.86 -1.01
C VAL A 277 -6.39 18.26 0.43
N SER A 278 -7.23 19.08 1.07
CA SER A 278 -6.97 19.50 2.45
C SER A 278 -7.10 18.31 3.41
N ALA A 279 -8.10 17.45 3.22
CA ALA A 279 -8.31 16.26 4.03
C ALA A 279 -7.18 15.23 3.84
N LEU A 280 -6.83 14.92 2.59
CA LEU A 280 -5.85 13.89 2.21
C LEU A 280 -4.46 14.15 2.81
N PHE A 281 -4.04 15.41 2.88
CA PHE A 281 -2.74 15.79 3.44
C PHE A 281 -2.82 16.23 4.91
N SER A 282 -3.99 16.14 5.57
CA SER A 282 -4.14 16.45 7.00
C SER A 282 -3.80 15.26 7.89
N THR A 283 -3.76 15.48 9.21
CA THR A 283 -3.60 14.42 10.21
C THR A 283 -4.74 13.40 10.23
N LEU A 284 -5.90 13.70 9.61
CA LEU A 284 -7.01 12.76 9.51
C LEU A 284 -6.68 11.56 8.59
N MET A 285 -5.89 11.80 7.54
CA MET A 285 -5.61 10.79 6.51
C MET A 285 -4.13 10.42 6.40
N SER A 286 -3.21 11.32 6.72
CA SER A 286 -1.77 11.16 6.45
C SER A 286 -1.05 10.02 7.21
N ASP A 287 -1.70 9.42 8.22
CA ASP A 287 -1.22 8.20 8.88
C ASP A 287 -1.54 6.91 8.09
N VAL A 288 -2.60 6.93 7.29
CA VAL A 288 -3.03 5.79 6.46
C VAL A 288 -2.62 5.99 5.02
N TRP A 289 -2.82 7.20 4.51
CA TRP A 289 -2.62 7.58 3.11
C TRP A 289 -1.30 8.32 2.91
N SER A 290 -0.57 7.92 1.88
CA SER A 290 0.67 8.54 1.43
C SER A 290 0.40 9.57 0.32
N GLY A 291 -0.75 10.25 0.36
CA GLY A 291 -1.17 11.26 -0.62
C GLY A 291 -1.97 10.67 -1.79
N GLY A 292 -1.89 11.30 -2.96
CA GLY A 292 -2.63 10.88 -4.15
C GLY A 292 -2.31 11.64 -5.44
N ILE A 293 -3.00 11.21 -6.50
CA ILE A 293 -2.85 11.69 -7.88
C ILE A 293 -4.18 12.30 -8.34
N ALA A 294 -4.21 13.60 -8.64
CA ALA A 294 -5.38 14.26 -9.21
C ALA A 294 -5.58 13.83 -10.68
N TYR A 295 -6.78 13.41 -11.06
CA TYR A 295 -7.08 12.97 -12.43
C TYR A 295 -7.78 14.09 -13.21
N ASN A 296 -7.34 14.56 -14.37
CA ASN A 296 -6.14 14.29 -15.17
C ASN A 296 -5.55 15.62 -15.66
N TYR A 297 -4.28 15.66 -16.06
CA TYR A 297 -3.65 16.87 -16.60
C TYR A 297 -4.27 17.29 -17.94
N TYR A 298 -4.33 16.36 -18.90
CA TYR A 298 -4.90 16.60 -20.22
C TYR A 298 -6.43 16.48 -20.20
N PRO A 299 -7.13 17.22 -21.09
CA PRO A 299 -8.57 17.09 -21.26
C PRO A 299 -8.96 15.67 -21.65
N THR A 300 -10.07 15.16 -21.11
CA THR A 300 -10.66 13.85 -21.48
C THR A 300 -12.08 14.02 -21.99
N ALA A 301 -12.61 13.04 -22.72
CA ALA A 301 -14.00 13.07 -23.22
C ALA A 301 -15.06 13.13 -22.11
N GLN A 302 -14.72 12.67 -20.90
CA GLN A 302 -15.63 12.67 -19.75
C GLN A 302 -15.71 14.04 -19.07
N GLY A 303 -14.90 15.01 -19.49
CA GLY A 303 -14.85 16.35 -18.89
C GLY A 303 -13.83 16.49 -17.76
N TYR A 304 -12.92 15.52 -17.59
CA TYR A 304 -11.73 15.73 -16.76
C TYR A 304 -10.69 16.54 -17.53
N GLY A 305 -9.76 17.15 -16.80
CA GLY A 305 -8.65 17.91 -17.37
C GLY A 305 -8.32 19.12 -16.51
N LEU A 306 -7.04 19.50 -16.50
CA LEU A 306 -6.60 20.78 -15.93
C LEU A 306 -6.33 21.82 -17.02
N LEU A 307 -6.50 21.43 -18.28
CA LEU A 307 -6.34 22.29 -19.44
C LEU A 307 -7.63 22.26 -20.26
N ASP A 308 -7.81 23.26 -21.12
CA ASP A 308 -8.83 23.31 -22.16
C ASP A 308 -8.16 23.47 -23.52
N HIS A 309 -8.79 22.92 -24.57
CA HIS A 309 -8.42 23.23 -25.95
C HIS A 309 -9.02 24.58 -26.35
N SER A 310 -8.16 25.54 -26.66
CA SER A 310 -8.56 26.87 -27.12
C SER A 310 -7.60 27.34 -28.21
N GLU A 311 -8.13 27.65 -29.40
CA GLU A 311 -7.34 28.15 -30.55
C GLU A 311 -6.13 27.26 -30.91
N GLY A 312 -6.31 25.94 -30.87
CA GLY A 312 -5.23 24.98 -31.17
C GLY A 312 -4.14 24.89 -30.08
N LYS A 313 -4.35 25.52 -28.92
CA LYS A 313 -3.45 25.47 -27.77
C LYS A 313 -4.15 24.84 -26.56
N LEU A 314 -3.33 24.33 -25.65
CA LEU A 314 -3.77 23.89 -24.33
C LEU A 314 -3.55 25.02 -23.32
N LEU A 315 -4.64 25.56 -22.77
CA LEU A 315 -4.63 26.63 -21.77
C LEU A 315 -5.11 26.09 -20.43
N ARG A 316 -4.56 26.64 -19.33
CA ARG A 316 -4.99 26.24 -17.97
C ARG A 316 -6.44 26.65 -17.74
N ASN A 317 -7.23 25.73 -17.22
CA ASN A 317 -8.63 25.99 -16.88
C ASN A 317 -8.80 26.36 -15.40
N LYS A 318 -10.04 26.59 -14.96
CA LYS A 318 -10.31 26.99 -13.58
C LYS A 318 -9.99 25.88 -12.57
N ASP A 319 -10.15 24.61 -12.93
CA ASP A 319 -9.77 23.48 -12.09
C ASP A 319 -8.28 23.47 -11.78
N PHE A 320 -7.43 23.83 -12.76
CA PHE A 320 -5.99 24.00 -12.53
C PHE A 320 -5.70 25.03 -11.46
N GLU A 321 -6.31 26.21 -11.58
CA GLU A 321 -6.00 27.33 -10.69
C GLU A 321 -6.43 27.01 -9.26
N ILE A 322 -7.60 26.37 -9.07
CA ILE A 322 -8.07 25.92 -7.75
C ILE A 322 -7.16 24.81 -7.20
N LEU A 323 -6.81 23.80 -8.00
CA LEU A 323 -5.91 22.72 -7.55
C LEU A 323 -4.56 23.29 -7.12
N SER A 324 -4.00 24.21 -7.91
CA SER A 324 -2.76 24.93 -7.61
C SER A 324 -2.85 25.64 -6.26
N GLU A 325 -3.94 26.35 -5.97
CA GLU A 325 -4.15 27.00 -4.67
C GLU A 325 -4.20 25.98 -3.52
N ARG A 326 -5.01 24.91 -3.64
CA ARG A 326 -5.11 23.88 -2.59
C ARG A 326 -3.79 23.19 -2.32
N TYR A 327 -3.07 22.81 -3.37
CA TYR A 327 -1.77 22.19 -3.28
C TYR A 327 -0.71 23.10 -2.65
N GLN A 328 -0.81 24.42 -2.80
CA GLN A 328 0.11 25.34 -2.15
C GLN A 328 -0.17 25.55 -0.65
N GLN A 329 -1.40 25.29 -0.21
CA GLN A 329 -1.84 25.48 1.18
C GLN A 329 -1.52 24.26 2.07
N VAL A 330 -1.50 23.05 1.52
CA VAL A 330 -1.27 21.83 2.31
C VAL A 330 0.16 21.73 2.85
N LYS A 331 0.27 21.33 4.12
CA LYS A 331 1.52 21.04 4.82
C LYS A 331 1.36 19.71 5.57
N PRO A 332 1.63 18.56 4.91
CA PRO A 332 1.44 17.27 5.55
C PRO A 332 2.40 17.10 6.73
N PRO A 333 1.99 16.37 7.78
CA PRO A 333 2.84 16.15 8.94
C PRO A 333 4.04 15.29 8.55
N ASN A 334 5.24 15.67 8.99
CA ASN A 334 6.44 14.84 8.80
C ASN A 334 6.58 13.81 9.92
N MET A 335 5.55 12.95 10.09
CA MET A 335 5.49 11.94 11.14
C MET A 335 4.92 10.60 10.64
N PRO A 336 5.37 9.46 11.20
CA PRO A 336 6.59 9.35 12.01
C PRO A 336 7.82 9.71 11.17
N LYS A 337 8.84 10.34 11.77
CA LYS A 337 10.12 10.54 11.06
C LYS A 337 10.83 9.20 10.93
N LEU A 338 11.62 8.98 9.88
CA LEU A 338 12.36 7.72 9.76
C LEU A 338 13.29 7.51 10.96
N THR A 339 13.90 8.57 11.51
CA THR A 339 14.71 8.48 12.75
C THR A 339 13.92 8.07 13.98
N SER A 340 12.59 8.25 13.98
CA SER A 340 11.70 7.73 15.02
C SER A 340 11.27 6.29 14.79
N LEU A 341 11.40 5.77 13.56
CA LEU A 341 11.24 4.35 13.20
C LEU A 341 12.56 3.58 13.25
N ALA A 342 13.68 4.29 13.13
CA ALA A 342 14.99 3.83 13.54
C ALA A 342 14.98 3.78 15.08
N VAL A 343 14.32 2.76 15.60
CA VAL A 343 14.75 2.20 16.88
C VAL A 343 16.27 2.11 16.77
N PRO A 344 17.06 2.60 17.74
CA PRO A 344 18.46 2.28 17.77
C PRO A 344 18.59 0.77 17.49
N ARG A 345 19.69 0.30 16.92
CA ARG A 345 20.14 -1.06 17.23
C ARG A 345 20.46 -1.12 18.73
N GLN A 346 19.50 -0.84 19.61
CA GLN A 346 19.39 -1.58 20.83
C GLN A 346 19.33 -3.01 20.33
N LYS A 347 20.37 -3.77 20.69
CA LYS A 347 20.22 -5.21 20.88
C LYS A 347 18.81 -5.37 21.44
N TYR A 348 17.87 -5.86 20.62
CA TYR A 348 16.66 -6.40 21.17
C TYR A 348 17.20 -7.40 22.17
N GLN A 349 17.18 -7.07 23.45
CA GLN A 349 17.19 -8.06 24.51
C GLN A 349 15.84 -8.73 24.35
N THR A 350 15.74 -9.53 23.29
CA THR A 350 15.16 -10.84 23.25
C THR A 350 14.24 -11.09 24.43
N ALA A 351 13.04 -10.50 24.35
CA ALA A 351 12.00 -10.58 25.38
C ALA A 351 11.42 -11.98 25.54
N PHE A 352 11.85 -12.91 24.69
CA PHE A 352 11.40 -14.28 24.62
C PHE A 352 12.50 -15.20 25.17
N SER A 353 12.18 -15.89 26.26
CA SER A 353 13.06 -16.88 26.89
C SER A 353 13.25 -18.13 26.04
N CYS A 354 12.39 -18.34 25.03
CA CYS A 354 12.55 -19.39 24.04
C CYS A 354 12.63 -18.84 22.61
N GLN A 355 13.68 -19.22 21.87
CA GLN A 355 13.93 -18.70 20.53
C GLN A 355 14.31 -19.75 19.53
N VAL A 356 13.73 -19.63 18.33
CA VAL A 356 14.12 -20.44 17.18
C VAL A 356 15.56 -20.14 16.81
N ARG A 357 16.30 -21.15 16.34
CA ARG A 357 17.67 -20.94 15.87
C ARG A 357 17.72 -19.90 14.75
N LYS A 358 18.82 -19.13 14.71
CA LYS A 358 19.00 -18.05 13.73
C LYS A 358 19.10 -18.54 12.29
N ASP A 359 19.46 -19.80 12.09
CA ASP A 359 19.61 -20.47 10.79
C ASP A 359 18.36 -21.26 10.38
N ALA A 360 17.28 -21.22 11.17
CA ALA A 360 16.04 -21.92 10.83
C ALA A 360 15.41 -21.34 9.55
N SER A 361 15.03 -22.23 8.63
CA SER A 361 14.39 -21.81 7.38
C SER A 361 12.97 -21.28 7.64
N PRO A 362 12.43 -20.44 6.74
CA PRO A 362 11.06 -19.95 6.85
C PRO A 362 9.99 -21.05 6.94
N ILE A 363 10.25 -22.21 6.33
CA ILE A 363 9.36 -23.39 6.37
C ILE A 363 9.34 -23.96 7.79
N VAL A 364 10.53 -24.21 8.36
CA VAL A 364 10.67 -24.70 9.74
C VAL A 364 10.02 -23.75 10.74
N ILE A 365 10.20 -22.43 10.56
CA ILE A 365 9.57 -21.41 11.40
C ILE A 365 8.03 -21.48 11.31
N SER A 366 7.48 -21.70 10.12
CA SER A 366 6.03 -21.74 9.91
C SER A 366 5.41 -23.03 10.47
N GLU A 367 6.06 -24.17 10.25
CA GLU A 367 5.63 -25.47 10.77
C GLU A 367 5.71 -25.55 12.30
N LEU A 368 6.79 -25.03 12.89
CA LEU A 368 6.91 -24.91 14.34
C LEU A 368 5.84 -24.00 14.91
N LEU A 369 5.53 -22.88 14.25
CA LEU A 369 4.51 -21.96 14.72
C LEU A 369 3.13 -22.63 14.76
N ASP A 370 2.76 -23.34 13.71
CA ASP A 370 1.50 -24.11 13.65
C ASP A 370 1.48 -25.22 14.71
N THR A 371 2.58 -25.97 14.85
CA THR A 371 2.71 -27.05 15.84
C THR A 371 2.57 -26.55 17.27
N VAL A 372 3.27 -25.46 17.62
CA VAL A 372 3.22 -24.84 18.94
C VAL A 372 1.83 -24.27 19.21
N CYS A 373 1.21 -23.62 18.23
CA CYS A 373 -0.15 -23.09 18.39
C CYS A 373 -1.20 -24.17 18.57
N LYS A 374 -1.08 -25.33 17.90
CA LYS A 374 -1.92 -26.51 18.16
C LYS A 374 -1.71 -27.05 19.58
N ALA A 375 -0.47 -27.16 20.03
CA ALA A 375 -0.16 -27.62 21.38
C ALA A 375 -0.70 -26.66 22.47
N LEU A 376 -0.62 -25.35 22.23
CA LEU A 376 -1.19 -24.31 23.09
C LEU A 376 -2.72 -24.26 23.04
N GLY A 377 -3.34 -24.63 21.92
CA GLY A 377 -4.80 -24.71 21.78
C GLY A 377 -5.42 -25.88 22.54
N ASN A 378 -4.65 -26.96 22.73
CA ASN A 378 -5.09 -28.16 23.46
C ASN A 378 -4.84 -28.09 24.98
N SER A 379 -4.22 -27.02 25.48
CA SER A 379 -3.93 -26.83 26.91
C SER A 379 -4.91 -25.83 27.53
N ILE A 380 -5.83 -26.31 28.37
CA ILE A 380 -6.77 -25.47 29.14
C ILE A 380 -6.02 -24.87 30.35
N PRO A 381 -5.84 -23.54 30.46
CA PRO A 381 -5.24 -22.94 31.65
C PRO A 381 -6.27 -22.86 32.80
N PRO A 382 -5.86 -22.99 34.08
CA PRO A 382 -6.78 -22.89 35.22
C PRO A 382 -7.32 -21.47 35.51
N SER A 383 -6.93 -20.47 34.73
CA SER A 383 -7.09 -19.06 35.08
C SER A 383 -7.52 -18.18 33.91
N GLY A 384 -8.65 -18.49 33.26
CA GLY A 384 -9.50 -17.53 32.53
C GLY A 384 -8.86 -16.54 31.52
N SER A 385 -7.63 -16.74 31.05
CA SER A 385 -6.90 -15.79 30.20
C SER A 385 -6.61 -16.37 28.82
N VAL A 386 -7.14 -15.70 27.79
CA VAL A 386 -6.81 -15.70 26.35
C VAL A 386 -6.30 -17.04 25.75
N GLU A 387 -7.19 -17.68 25.00
CA GLU A 387 -7.00 -18.91 24.21
C GLU A 387 -5.68 -18.95 23.43
N GLY A 388 -4.82 -19.93 23.72
CA GLY A 388 -3.69 -20.36 22.88
C GLY A 388 -2.89 -19.23 22.22
N CYS A 389 -2.89 -19.23 20.89
CA CYS A 389 -2.17 -18.27 20.05
C CYS A 389 -2.98 -17.01 19.69
N ALA A 390 -4.12 -16.72 20.32
CA ALA A 390 -4.98 -15.59 19.94
C ALA A 390 -4.22 -14.24 19.89
N SER A 391 -3.28 -13.99 20.81
CA SER A 391 -2.45 -12.78 20.82
C SER A 391 -1.60 -12.59 19.57
N ILE A 392 -1.24 -13.67 18.87
CA ILE A 392 -0.45 -13.64 17.63
C ILE A 392 -1.29 -14.03 16.41
N SER A 393 -2.57 -14.35 16.57
CA SER A 393 -3.45 -14.76 15.47
C SER A 393 -4.24 -13.58 14.92
N SER A 394 -4.59 -13.67 13.64
CA SER A 394 -5.53 -12.77 12.98
C SER A 394 -6.66 -13.59 12.38
N SER A 395 -7.91 -13.21 12.65
CA SER A 395 -9.08 -13.75 11.97
C SER A 395 -9.77 -12.61 11.21
N PRO A 396 -9.39 -12.39 9.94
CA PRO A 396 -9.98 -11.35 9.12
C PRO A 396 -11.51 -11.48 9.00
N SER A 397 -12.02 -12.71 8.93
CA SER A 397 -13.46 -13.00 8.86
C SER A 397 -14.25 -12.69 10.13
N LYS A 398 -13.57 -12.58 11.28
CA LYS A 398 -14.18 -12.24 12.58
C LYS A 398 -13.81 -10.84 13.07
N GLY A 399 -12.99 -10.10 12.33
CA GLY A 399 -12.48 -8.78 12.73
C GLY A 399 -11.58 -8.81 13.96
N THR A 400 -11.03 -9.97 14.34
CA THR A 400 -10.20 -10.11 15.54
C THR A 400 -8.72 -10.17 15.17
N TYR A 401 -7.94 -9.28 15.78
CA TYR A 401 -6.50 -9.19 15.58
C TYR A 401 -5.82 -9.20 16.95
N GLY A 402 -5.00 -10.24 17.18
CA GLY A 402 -4.16 -10.29 18.36
C GLY A 402 -3.16 -9.13 18.39
N ILE A 403 -2.76 -8.72 19.59
CA ILE A 403 -1.80 -7.61 19.82
C ILE A 403 -0.45 -7.77 19.10
N LEU A 404 -0.09 -9.00 18.71
CA LEU A 404 1.14 -9.38 18.00
C LEU A 404 0.87 -9.99 16.63
N SER A 405 -0.37 -9.94 16.15
CA SER A 405 -0.75 -10.50 14.84
C SER A 405 0.00 -9.84 13.67
N ALA A 406 0.44 -8.59 13.84
CA ALA A 406 1.22 -7.83 12.87
C ALA A 406 2.75 -8.07 12.95
N CYS A 407 3.23 -8.85 13.92
CA CYS A 407 4.65 -9.14 14.05
C CYS A 407 5.14 -10.20 13.04
N SER A 408 6.45 -10.24 12.79
CA SER A 408 7.05 -11.26 11.91
C SER A 408 6.77 -12.68 12.42
N THR A 409 6.72 -13.66 11.51
CA THR A 409 6.47 -15.08 11.85
C THR A 409 7.47 -15.60 12.89
N THR A 410 8.74 -15.21 12.81
CA THR A 410 9.78 -15.51 13.81
C THR A 410 9.45 -14.94 15.18
N THR A 411 8.97 -13.69 15.24
CA THR A 411 8.58 -13.05 16.51
C THR A 411 7.36 -13.73 17.11
N ARG A 412 6.37 -14.05 16.27
CA ARG A 412 5.15 -14.78 16.67
C ARG A 412 5.48 -16.18 17.18
N LEU A 413 6.43 -16.88 16.54
CA LEU A 413 6.95 -18.18 16.98
C LEU A 413 7.67 -18.08 18.32
N ASN A 414 8.59 -17.14 18.49
CA ASN A 414 9.33 -16.95 19.75
C ASN A 414 8.40 -16.63 20.92
N TYR A 415 7.33 -15.86 20.68
CA TYR A 415 6.26 -15.64 21.64
C TYR A 415 5.52 -16.95 21.99
N ALA A 416 5.09 -17.72 20.98
CA ALA A 416 4.36 -18.97 21.19
C ALA A 416 5.21 -20.01 21.95
N MET A 417 6.48 -20.17 21.59
CA MET A 417 7.40 -21.08 22.28
C MET A 417 7.69 -20.64 23.71
N THR A 418 7.78 -19.33 23.96
CA THR A 418 7.93 -18.80 25.33
C THR A 418 6.67 -19.03 26.17
N ARG A 419 5.48 -18.90 25.58
CA ARG A 419 4.21 -19.27 26.22
C ARG A 419 4.15 -20.76 26.55
N TYR A 420 4.57 -21.61 25.61
CA TYR A 420 4.62 -23.06 25.80
C TYR A 420 5.56 -23.43 26.96
N LEU A 421 6.77 -22.86 26.98
CA LEU A 421 7.73 -23.00 28.07
C LEU A 421 7.15 -22.62 29.44
N ILE A 422 6.38 -21.53 29.52
CA ILE A 422 5.70 -21.11 30.76
C ILE A 422 4.63 -22.12 31.17
N ASN A 423 3.81 -22.59 30.22
CA ASN A 423 2.79 -23.62 30.49
C ASN A 423 3.39 -24.96 30.93
N SER A 424 4.62 -25.26 30.51
CA SER A 424 5.39 -26.43 30.96
C SER A 424 6.02 -26.25 32.36
N GLY A 425 5.71 -25.17 33.09
CA GLY A 425 6.30 -24.89 34.40
C GLY A 425 7.77 -24.46 34.33
N LEU A 426 8.18 -23.85 33.19
CA LEU A 426 9.54 -23.39 32.91
C LEU A 426 10.58 -24.53 32.80
N ASP A 427 10.17 -25.74 32.43
CA ASP A 427 11.11 -26.80 32.07
C ASP A 427 11.92 -26.37 30.84
N LYS A 428 13.23 -26.18 31.01
CA LYS A 428 14.15 -25.75 29.95
C LYS A 428 14.10 -26.68 28.74
N LYS A 429 13.81 -27.96 28.93
CA LYS A 429 13.68 -28.94 27.84
C LYS A 429 12.47 -28.66 26.95
N ALA A 430 11.44 -27.99 27.46
CA ALA A 430 10.27 -27.59 26.68
C ALA A 430 10.57 -26.53 25.60
N CYS A 431 11.76 -25.91 25.65
CA CYS A 431 12.23 -24.97 24.65
C CYS A 431 13.13 -25.59 23.58
N ASP A 432 13.39 -26.90 23.63
CA ASP A 432 14.29 -27.56 22.67
C ASP A 432 13.68 -27.65 21.26
N PHE A 433 12.38 -27.95 21.16
CA PHE A 433 11.64 -28.11 19.90
C PHE A 433 12.41 -28.96 18.86
N SER A 434 12.90 -30.11 19.30
CA SER A 434 13.73 -31.03 18.51
C SER A 434 15.02 -30.37 18.00
N GLY A 435 15.68 -29.62 18.88
CA GLY A 435 16.88 -28.84 18.60
C GLY A 435 16.68 -27.59 17.73
N ASN A 436 15.43 -27.22 17.38
CA ASN A 436 15.16 -26.04 16.55
C ASN A 436 15.05 -24.74 17.34
N ALA A 437 15.06 -24.81 18.67
CA ALA A 437 15.03 -23.64 19.51
C ALA A 437 16.01 -23.75 20.68
N THR A 438 16.29 -22.62 21.30
CA THR A 438 17.26 -22.49 22.39
C THR A 438 16.67 -21.65 23.49
N TYR A 439 16.81 -22.16 24.72
CA TYR A 439 16.45 -21.43 25.92
C TYR A 439 17.49 -20.35 26.22
N LEU A 440 17.02 -19.11 26.37
CA LEU A 440 17.84 -17.98 26.77
C LEU A 440 17.37 -17.47 28.14
N ASN A 441 18.27 -17.49 29.12
CA ASN A 441 17.99 -17.02 30.48
C ASN A 441 18.08 -15.49 30.58
N LEU A 442 17.31 -14.79 29.76
CA LEU A 442 17.42 -13.34 29.59
C LEU A 442 16.43 -12.56 30.46
N ILE A 443 15.30 -13.16 30.84
CA ILE A 443 14.28 -12.52 31.70
C ILE A 443 13.72 -13.53 32.70
N LYS A 444 13.68 -13.14 33.98
CA LYS A 444 13.01 -13.88 35.08
C LYS A 444 11.48 -13.76 35.01
N MET A 445 10.88 -13.85 33.83
CA MET A 445 9.41 -13.85 33.70
C MET A 445 8.86 -15.20 34.14
N LYS A 446 7.90 -15.17 35.08
CA LYS A 446 7.33 -16.36 35.71
C LYS A 446 5.91 -16.65 35.24
N SER A 447 5.30 -15.74 34.47
CA SER A 447 3.92 -15.86 34.03
C SER A 447 3.66 -15.32 32.63
N VAL A 448 2.60 -15.85 32.01
CA VAL A 448 2.07 -15.41 30.72
C VAL A 448 1.70 -13.92 30.74
N ALA A 449 1.08 -13.44 31.82
CA ALA A 449 0.67 -12.04 31.95
C ALA A 449 1.86 -11.07 31.96
N GLU A 450 3.01 -11.48 32.49
CA GLU A 450 4.23 -10.66 32.46
C GLU A 450 4.81 -10.56 31.04
N VAL A 451 4.79 -11.66 30.28
CA VAL A 451 5.19 -11.67 28.86
C VAL A 451 4.26 -10.77 28.05
N ASP A 452 2.94 -10.92 28.21
CA ASP A 452 1.95 -10.10 27.50
C ASP A 452 2.08 -8.61 27.86
N LYS A 453 2.39 -8.29 29.13
CA LYS A 453 2.62 -6.91 29.60
C LYS A 453 3.90 -6.30 29.04
N GLU A 454 5.00 -7.04 28.99
CA GLU A 454 6.26 -6.53 28.46
C GLU A 454 6.23 -6.36 26.95
N VAL A 455 5.59 -7.31 26.26
CA VAL A 455 5.35 -7.21 24.84
C VAL A 455 4.35 -6.08 24.53
N GLY A 456 3.34 -5.87 25.37
CA GLY A 456 2.45 -4.71 25.31
C GLY A 456 3.16 -3.37 25.56
N ARG A 457 4.23 -3.34 26.36
CA ARG A 457 5.06 -2.13 26.56
C ARG A 457 5.81 -1.71 25.30
N CYS A 458 6.23 -2.65 24.45
CA CYS A 458 6.79 -2.34 23.13
C CYS A 458 5.82 -1.54 22.25
N PHE A 459 4.50 -1.72 22.42
CA PHE A 459 3.47 -0.93 21.75
C PHE A 459 3.09 0.36 22.51
N GLN A 460 3.10 0.36 23.85
CA GLN A 460 2.83 1.57 24.64
C GLN A 460 3.92 2.65 24.53
N ILE A 461 5.16 2.28 24.25
CA ILE A 461 6.23 3.24 23.94
C ILE A 461 5.92 4.03 22.65
N ASN A 462 5.09 3.48 21.75
CA ASN A 462 4.58 4.17 20.57
C ASN A 462 3.27 4.95 20.83
N ALA A 463 2.46 4.55 21.81
CA ALA A 463 1.21 5.23 22.16
C ALA A 463 1.41 6.45 23.08
N ASN A 464 2.41 6.45 23.97
CA ASN A 464 2.66 7.53 24.93
C ASN A 464 3.34 8.79 24.32
N LYS A 465 3.43 8.90 22.98
CA LYS A 465 3.85 10.11 22.26
C LYS A 465 2.69 10.79 21.50
N ILE A 466 1.45 10.39 21.78
CA ILE A 466 0.25 11.14 21.38
C ILE A 466 0.02 12.23 22.42
N PRO A 467 -0.05 13.52 22.07
CA PRO A 467 -0.47 14.56 23.01
C PRO A 467 -1.89 14.23 23.49
N ARG A 468 -2.07 14.01 24.79
CA ARG A 468 -3.41 13.93 25.38
C ARG A 468 -4.12 15.26 25.13
N SER A 469 -5.17 15.25 24.30
CA SER A 469 -6.13 16.34 24.28
C SER A 469 -6.76 16.44 25.67
N LYS A 470 -6.77 17.65 26.23
CA LYS A 470 -7.45 17.92 27.50
C LYS A 470 -8.92 17.53 27.37
N ALA A 471 -9.40 16.75 28.34
CA ALA A 471 -10.81 16.42 28.48
C ALA A 471 -11.65 17.70 28.55
N ILE A 472 -12.60 17.86 27.63
CA ILE A 472 -13.68 18.83 27.76
C ILE A 472 -14.75 18.17 28.64
N ALA A 473 -15.19 18.90 29.66
CA ALA A 473 -16.15 18.46 30.65
C ALA A 473 -17.46 17.95 30.01
N ALA A 474 -17.98 16.87 30.57
CA ALA A 474 -19.20 16.21 30.14
C ALA A 474 -20.42 17.12 30.27
N SER A 475 -21.10 17.38 29.15
CA SER A 475 -22.48 17.84 29.13
C SER A 475 -23.40 16.61 29.20
N GLN A 476 -24.27 16.58 30.19
CA GLN A 476 -25.30 15.56 30.39
C GLN A 476 -26.29 15.59 29.22
N ASN A 477 -26.22 14.60 28.34
CA ASN A 477 -27.34 14.08 27.54
C ASN A 477 -26.91 12.76 26.91
N ALA A 478 -27.30 11.65 27.54
CA ALA A 478 -27.02 10.30 27.07
C ALA A 478 -27.89 9.96 25.83
N PRO A 479 -27.33 9.47 24.72
CA PRO A 479 -28.11 8.81 23.68
C PRO A 479 -28.36 7.34 24.06
N ALA A 480 -29.59 6.91 23.82
CA ALA A 480 -30.15 5.61 24.17
C ALA A 480 -29.39 4.42 23.59
N GLN A 481 -29.34 3.33 24.36
CA GLN A 481 -28.87 2.01 23.93
C GLN A 481 -29.72 1.46 22.78
N ILE A 482 -29.08 1.02 21.70
CA ILE A 482 -29.74 0.36 20.57
C ILE A 482 -30.04 -1.09 20.97
N SER A 483 -31.34 -1.40 21.04
CA SER A 483 -31.91 -2.72 21.24
C SER A 483 -31.70 -3.63 20.02
N SER A 484 -31.25 -4.87 20.28
CA SER A 484 -30.90 -5.92 19.33
C SER A 484 -32.06 -6.49 18.48
N ASN A 485 -33.25 -5.90 18.54
CA ASN A 485 -34.43 -6.39 17.81
C ASN A 485 -34.66 -5.69 16.45
N ALA A 486 -34.06 -4.52 16.20
CA ALA A 486 -34.21 -3.82 14.92
C ALA A 486 -33.40 -4.48 13.77
N TYR A 487 -32.36 -5.27 14.09
CA TYR A 487 -31.49 -5.92 13.11
C TYR A 487 -32.10 -7.22 12.53
N LYS A 488 -33.07 -7.85 13.21
CA LYS A 488 -33.68 -9.12 12.75
C LYS A 488 -34.78 -8.94 11.70
N ASN A 489 -35.37 -7.75 11.58
CA ASN A 489 -36.49 -7.52 10.66
C ASN A 489 -36.06 -7.09 9.23
N SER A 490 -34.76 -6.88 8.96
CA SER A 490 -34.30 -6.51 7.61
C SER A 490 -33.96 -7.71 6.70
N ILE A 491 -34.05 -8.95 7.21
CA ILE A 491 -33.66 -10.17 6.48
C ILE A 491 -34.88 -10.91 5.88
N SER A 492 -36.11 -10.58 6.28
CA SER A 492 -37.34 -11.24 5.81
C SER A 492 -38.03 -10.57 4.60
N GLY A 493 -37.39 -9.60 3.94
CA GLY A 493 -38.00 -8.75 2.91
C GLY A 493 -37.76 -9.11 1.44
N ALA A 494 -37.16 -10.25 1.12
CA ALA A 494 -36.85 -10.60 -0.28
C ALA A 494 -37.05 -12.09 -0.59
N ARG A 495 -38.30 -12.56 -0.61
CA ARG A 495 -38.73 -13.70 -1.45
C ARG A 495 -40.26 -13.78 -1.55
N GLY A 496 -40.78 -13.43 -2.73
CA GLY A 496 -42.17 -13.57 -3.19
C GLY A 496 -42.37 -12.58 -4.34
N LYS A 497 -42.79 -12.92 -5.55
CA LYS A 497 -43.51 -14.06 -6.14
C LYS A 497 -43.12 -14.14 -7.62
N VAL A 498 -43.03 -15.33 -8.22
CA VAL A 498 -43.74 -15.66 -9.50
C VAL A 498 -43.98 -17.18 -9.56
N GLY A 499 -45.27 -17.53 -9.62
CA GLY A 499 -45.87 -18.51 -10.56
C GLY A 499 -45.37 -19.95 -10.60
N ALA A 500 -46.23 -20.85 -10.11
CA ALA A 500 -46.14 -22.30 -10.22
C ALA A 500 -46.43 -22.84 -11.64
N THR A 501 -45.87 -24.01 -11.96
CA THR A 501 -46.65 -25.20 -12.36
C THR A 501 -45.83 -26.49 -12.20
N SER A 502 -46.55 -27.53 -11.84
CA SER A 502 -46.15 -28.86 -11.38
C SER A 502 -45.69 -29.82 -12.47
N SER A 503 -44.73 -30.70 -12.16
CA SER A 503 -44.88 -32.15 -12.41
C SER A 503 -43.79 -32.93 -11.65
N ALA A 504 -44.23 -33.92 -10.89
CA ALA A 504 -43.39 -34.91 -10.25
C ALA A 504 -42.85 -35.90 -11.28
N ILE A 505 -41.62 -36.40 -11.09
CA ILE A 505 -41.18 -37.77 -11.41
C ILE A 505 -39.93 -38.08 -10.59
N SER A 506 -39.88 -39.34 -10.17
CA SER A 506 -38.98 -39.97 -9.22
C SER A 506 -37.57 -40.28 -9.74
N SER A 507 -36.68 -40.46 -8.76
CA SER A 507 -35.74 -41.59 -8.61
C SER A 507 -34.27 -41.45 -9.04
N ARG A 508 -33.43 -41.96 -8.12
CA ARG A 508 -32.14 -42.65 -8.25
C ARG A 508 -30.85 -41.82 -8.42
N SER A 509 -30.11 -41.82 -7.31
CA SER A 509 -28.70 -42.15 -7.16
C SER A 509 -27.91 -42.49 -8.43
N ILE A 510 -26.70 -41.94 -8.57
CA ILE A 510 -25.49 -42.65 -9.02
C ILE A 510 -24.26 -41.86 -8.51
N LEU A 511 -23.41 -42.59 -7.78
CA LEU A 511 -22.00 -42.32 -7.52
C LEU A 511 -21.23 -42.17 -8.84
N ALA A 512 -20.27 -41.25 -8.91
CA ALA A 512 -19.08 -41.47 -9.73
C ALA A 512 -17.87 -40.75 -9.13
N ILE A 513 -17.03 -41.56 -8.48
CA ILE A 513 -15.62 -41.33 -8.25
C ILE A 513 -14.92 -41.41 -9.60
N VAL A 514 -14.07 -40.45 -9.95
CA VAL A 514 -12.96 -40.70 -10.89
C VAL A 514 -11.71 -40.00 -10.36
N HIS A 515 -10.70 -40.83 -10.11
CA HIS A 515 -9.33 -40.50 -9.80
C HIS A 515 -8.47 -40.93 -11.00
N HIS A 516 -7.27 -40.34 -11.09
CA HIS A 516 -6.09 -40.70 -11.90
C HIS A 516 -5.96 -40.14 -13.33
N ASP A 517 -4.99 -39.21 -13.45
CA ASP A 517 -3.73 -39.34 -14.18
C ASP A 517 -3.72 -40.00 -15.57
N ILE A 518 -3.11 -39.32 -16.54
CA ILE A 518 -1.95 -39.80 -17.34
C ILE A 518 -1.52 -38.71 -18.35
N LEU A 519 -0.22 -38.37 -18.27
CA LEU A 519 0.76 -38.01 -19.30
C LEU A 519 0.27 -37.56 -20.69
N PHE A 520 0.60 -36.33 -21.09
CA PHE A 520 1.74 -36.00 -21.97
C PHE A 520 1.99 -34.48 -21.99
#